data_AF-A0A7C6ZIJ8-F1
#
_entry.id   AF-A0A7C6ZIJ8-F1
#
_cell.length_a   1.000
_cell.length_b   1.000
_cell.length_c   1.000
_cell.angle_alpha   90.00
_cell.angle_beta   90.00
_cell.angle_gamma   90.00
#
_symmetry.space_group_name_H-M   'P 1'
#
loop_
_entity.id
_entity.type
_entity.pdbx_description
1 polymer ?
#
loop_
_entity_poly.entity_id
_entity_poly.type
_entity_poly.pdbx_seq_one_letter_code
_entity_poly.pdbx_strand_id
1 'polypeptide(L)'
;MKRVFPGGNTPQGFYSFYDQIITPDATRILVIKGGPGVGKSTFIRTIGDEMVKYGYDVEFHHCSSDNRSLDGVVIPAIGVALIDGTSPHRVVSTQETADKPLK
;
A
#
# COMPACT_ATOMS: atom_id res chain seq x y z
N MET A 1 -0.47 8.68 14.21
CA MET A 1 -0.16 8.78 12.76
C MET A 1 1.34 8.68 12.52
N LYS A 2 1.76 7.77 11.65
CA LYS A 2 3.16 7.56 11.24
C LYS A 2 3.27 7.65 9.72
N ARG A 3 4.38 8.20 9.20
CA ARG A 3 4.65 8.32 7.76
C ARG A 3 6.04 7.77 7.45
N VAL A 4 6.15 6.91 6.44
CA VAL A 4 7.40 6.23 6.09
C VAL A 4 7.63 6.20 4.57
N PHE A 5 8.88 6.04 4.17
CA PHE A 5 9.30 5.78 2.80
C PHE A 5 9.85 4.35 2.72
N PRO A 6 9.05 3.37 2.30
CA PRO A 6 9.45 1.97 2.29
C PRO A 6 10.44 1.62 1.17
N GLY A 7 10.72 2.51 0.22
CA GLY A 7 11.70 2.24 -0.84
C GLY A 7 12.48 3.47 -1.27
N GLY A 8 13.62 3.24 -1.90
CA GLY A 8 14.50 4.30 -2.39
C GLY A 8 15.57 3.78 -3.35
N ASN A 9 16.21 4.71 -4.06
CA ASN A 9 17.31 4.42 -4.97
C ASN A 9 18.65 4.43 -4.22
N THR A 10 19.45 3.38 -4.40
CA THR A 10 20.78 3.21 -3.79
C THR A 10 21.84 3.03 -4.87
N PRO A 11 23.14 3.13 -4.57
CA PRO A 11 24.20 2.81 -5.53
C PRO A 11 24.15 1.35 -6.05
N GLN A 12 23.44 0.46 -5.36
CA GLN A 12 23.22 -0.94 -5.75
C GLN A 12 21.91 -1.16 -6.52
N GLY A 13 21.16 -0.10 -6.81
CA GLY A 13 19.84 -0.15 -7.46
C GLY A 13 18.69 0.20 -6.51
N PHE A 14 17.47 -0.08 -6.93
CA PHE A 14 16.27 0.13 -6.12
C PHE A 14 16.21 -0.84 -4.94
N TYR A 15 16.03 -0.32 -3.73
CA TYR A 15 15.86 -1.11 -2.51
C TYR A 15 14.48 -0.82 -1.89
N SER A 16 13.81 -1.87 -1.40
CA SER A 16 12.42 -1.81 -0.95
C SER A 16 12.18 -2.69 0.27
N PHE A 17 11.51 -2.12 1.27
CA PHE A 17 10.96 -2.77 2.46
C PHE A 17 9.45 -3.03 2.31
N TYR A 18 8.92 -3.10 1.09
CA TYR A 18 7.48 -3.32 0.88
C TYR A 18 7.01 -4.66 1.46
N ASP A 19 7.88 -5.68 1.49
CA ASP A 19 7.63 -6.99 2.11
C ASP A 19 7.51 -6.92 3.65
N GLN A 20 7.88 -5.78 4.25
CA GLN A 20 7.82 -5.53 5.69
C GLN A 20 6.69 -4.55 6.06
N ILE A 21 5.89 -4.08 5.09
CA ILE A 21 4.81 -3.13 5.33
C ILE A 21 3.73 -3.74 6.23
N ILE A 22 3.44 -5.02 6.03
CA ILE A 22 2.51 -5.75 6.89
C ILE A 22 3.05 -7.14 7.18
N THR A 23 2.80 -7.61 8.40
CA THR A 23 3.22 -8.92 8.85
C THR A 23 2.41 -10.02 8.15
N PRO A 24 2.96 -11.25 8.01
CA PRO A 24 2.26 -12.36 7.35
C PRO A 24 0.93 -12.78 7.99
N ASP A 25 0.71 -12.41 9.24
CA ASP A 25 -0.52 -12.63 10.03
C ASP A 25 -1.56 -11.50 9.88
N ALA A 26 -1.39 -10.62 8.88
CA ALA A 26 -2.38 -9.63 8.47
C ALA A 26 -3.78 -10.25 8.38
N THR A 27 -4.76 -9.61 9.02
CA THR A 27 -6.17 -9.99 8.88
C THR A 27 -6.63 -9.82 7.43
N ARG A 28 -6.20 -8.74 6.76
CA ARG A 28 -6.51 -8.53 5.35
C ARG A 28 -5.50 -7.65 4.64
N ILE A 29 -5.11 -8.07 3.44
CA ILE A 29 -4.29 -7.29 2.52
C ILE A 29 -5.12 -7.03 1.27
N LEU A 30 -5.33 -5.75 0.96
CA LEU A 30 -6.03 -5.29 -0.23
C LEU A 30 -5.01 -4.70 -1.20
N VAL A 31 -4.94 -5.26 -2.41
CA VAL A 31 -4.04 -4.79 -3.45
C VAL A 31 -4.83 -4.01 -4.50
N ILE A 32 -4.48 -2.74 -4.71
CA ILE A 32 -5.10 -1.90 -5.74
C ILE A 32 -4.22 -1.94 -6.98
N LYS A 33 -4.78 -2.44 -8.08
CA LYS A 33 -4.15 -2.36 -9.40
C LYS A 33 -4.76 -1.22 -10.21
N GLY A 34 -3.94 -0.57 -11.03
CA GLY A 34 -4.43 0.44 -11.97
C GLY A 34 -3.30 1.22 -12.62
N GLY A 35 -3.59 1.86 -13.76
CA GLY A 35 -2.61 2.67 -14.49
C GLY A 35 -2.17 3.93 -13.72
N PRO A 36 -1.14 4.64 -14.19
CA PRO A 36 -0.78 5.96 -13.68
C PRO A 36 -1.97 6.93 -13.78
N GLY A 37 -2.16 7.80 -12.78
CA GLY A 37 -3.18 8.85 -12.82
C GLY A 37 -4.63 8.43 -12.55
N VAL A 38 -4.92 7.14 -12.32
CA VAL A 38 -6.31 6.66 -12.05
C VAL A 38 -6.80 6.92 -10.61
N GLY A 39 -6.03 7.65 -9.80
CA GLY A 39 -6.44 8.05 -8.45
C GLY A 39 -6.11 7.07 -7.32
N LYS A 40 -5.22 6.09 -7.54
CA LYS A 40 -4.82 5.11 -6.49
C LYS A 40 -4.32 5.76 -5.21
N SER A 41 -3.34 6.67 -5.32
CA SER A 41 -2.81 7.39 -4.15
C SER A 41 -3.88 8.21 -3.43
N THR A 42 -4.78 8.85 -4.19
CA THR A 42 -5.91 9.60 -3.62
C THR A 42 -6.82 8.67 -2.84
N PHE A 43 -7.18 7.51 -3.39
CA PHE A 43 -8.02 6.52 -2.72
C PHE A 43 -7.36 5.99 -1.44
N ILE A 44 -6.07 5.62 -1.51
CA ILE A 44 -5.29 5.17 -0.33
C ILE A 44 -5.27 6.26 0.75
N ARG A 45 -5.05 7.52 0.36
CA ARG A 45 -5.06 8.67 1.28
C ARG A 45 -6.42 8.82 1.97
N THR A 46 -7.50 8.82 1.19
CA THR A 46 -8.86 9.00 1.72
C THR A 46 -9.18 7.93 2.76
N ILE A 47 -8.85 6.66 2.49
CA ILE A 47 -9.06 5.58 3.46
C ILE A 47 -8.24 5.83 4.74
N GLY A 48 -6.95 6.16 4.62
CA GLY A 48 -6.11 6.44 5.78
C GLY A 48 -6.61 7.62 6.62
N ASP A 49 -6.99 8.72 5.97
CA ASP A 49 -7.49 9.92 6.66
C ASP A 49 -8.83 9.65 7.36
N GLU A 50 -9.73 8.85 6.77
CA GLU A 50 -10.97 8.42 7.44
C GLU A 50 -10.69 7.54 8.66
N MET A 51 -9.74 6.60 8.57
CA MET A 51 -9.38 5.76 9.72
C MET A 51 -8.78 6.57 10.88
N VAL A 52 -8.00 7.61 10.56
CA VAL A 52 -7.53 8.57 11.56
C VAL A 52 -8.70 9.29 12.24
N LYS A 53 -9.72 9.72 11.50
CA LYS A 53 -10.92 10.37 12.07
C LYS A 53 -11.70 9.43 12.99
N TYR A 54 -11.69 8.13 12.69
CA TYR A 54 -12.25 7.10 13.57
C TYR A 54 -11.39 6.79 14.81
N GLY A 55 -10.23 7.43 14.97
CA GLY A 55 -9.37 7.28 16.14
C GLY A 55 -8.36 6.13 16.03
N TYR A 56 -8.18 5.55 14.84
CA TYR A 56 -7.18 4.51 14.64
C TYR A 56 -5.77 5.09 14.44
N ASP A 57 -4.78 4.34 14.91
CA ASP A 57 -3.41 4.53 14.45
C ASP A 57 -3.28 4.04 13.00
N VAL A 58 -2.62 4.88 12.20
CA VAL A 58 -2.45 4.67 10.76
C VAL A 58 -1.00 4.94 10.36
N GLU A 59 -0.43 4.04 9.57
CA GLU A 59 0.87 4.19 8.93
C GLU A 59 0.67 4.48 7.43
N PHE A 60 1.21 5.60 6.95
CA PHE A 60 1.18 5.98 5.54
C PHE A 60 2.52 5.68 4.88
N HIS A 61 2.48 5.01 3.73
CA HIS A 61 3.66 4.59 2.97
C HIS A 61 3.76 5.40 1.68
N HIS A 62 4.79 6.24 1.60
CA HIS A 62 5.00 7.15 0.49
C HIS A 62 5.70 6.49 -0.69
N CYS A 63 5.38 6.92 -1.89
CA CYS A 63 6.05 6.45 -3.09
C CYS A 63 7.50 6.95 -3.13
N SER A 64 8.42 6.06 -3.47
CA SER A 64 9.84 6.39 -3.65
C SER A 64 10.10 7.36 -4.82
N SER A 65 9.22 7.36 -5.83
CA SER A 65 9.33 8.19 -7.04
C SER A 65 8.58 9.52 -6.93
N ASP A 66 7.60 9.64 -6.04
CA ASP A 66 6.83 10.86 -5.78
C ASP A 66 6.47 10.95 -4.30
N ASN A 67 7.09 11.89 -3.58
CA ASN A 67 6.88 12.08 -2.16
C ASN A 67 5.44 12.49 -1.79
N ARG A 68 4.64 13.00 -2.74
CA ARG A 68 3.22 13.32 -2.53
C ARG A 68 2.33 12.12 -2.83
N SER A 69 2.81 11.11 -3.55
CA SER A 69 2.07 9.89 -3.79
C SER A 69 2.18 8.91 -2.61
N LEU A 70 1.15 8.09 -2.45
CA LEU A 70 1.08 7.03 -1.45
C LEU A 70 0.94 5.70 -2.17
N ASP A 71 1.78 4.74 -1.78
CA ASP A 71 1.75 3.37 -2.28
C ASP A 71 1.11 2.43 -1.26
N GLY A 72 0.81 2.88 -0.05
CA GLY A 72 0.06 2.06 0.89
C GLY A 72 -0.34 2.76 2.18
N VAL A 73 -1.26 2.11 2.88
CA VAL A 73 -1.68 2.47 4.23
C VAL A 73 -1.90 1.21 5.06
N VAL A 74 -1.47 1.23 6.32
CA VAL A 74 -1.64 0.14 7.28
C VAL A 74 -2.40 0.64 8.50
N ILE A 75 -3.35 -0.16 8.97
CA ILE A 75 -4.13 0.10 10.18
C ILE A 75 -3.84 -1.04 11.17
N PRO A 76 -2.82 -0.90 12.03
CA PRO A 76 -2.31 -2.02 12.83
C PRO A 76 -3.35 -2.63 13.76
N ALA A 77 -4.21 -1.80 14.37
CA ALA A 77 -5.21 -2.25 15.34
C ALA A 77 -6.22 -3.27 14.79
N ILE A 78 -6.44 -3.28 13.47
CA ILE A 78 -7.34 -4.24 12.80
C ILE A 78 -6.60 -5.18 11.83
N GLY A 79 -5.27 -5.10 11.78
CA GLY A 79 -4.46 -5.94 10.90
C GLY A 79 -4.78 -5.80 9.41
N VAL A 80 -5.18 -4.60 8.96
CA VAL A 80 -5.54 -4.34 7.55
C VAL A 80 -4.49 -3.48 6.87
N ALA A 81 -4.07 -3.87 5.67
CA ALA A 81 -3.28 -3.05 4.76
C ALA A 81 -3.95 -2.87 3.41
N LEU A 82 -3.76 -1.69 2.82
CA LEU A 82 -4.13 -1.35 1.45
C LEU A 82 -2.86 -0.91 0.73
N ILE A 83 -2.50 -1.59 -0.36
CA ILE A 83 -1.20 -1.44 -1.03
C ILE A 83 -1.41 -1.28 -2.54
N ASP A 84 -0.62 -0.42 -3.19
CA ASP A 84 -0.53 -0.30 -4.65
C ASP A 84 0.18 -1.53 -5.23
N GLY A 85 -0.51 -2.25 -6.11
CA GLY A 85 0.00 -3.44 -6.81
C GLY A 85 0.72 -3.14 -8.13
N THR A 86 1.01 -1.87 -8.44
CA THR A 86 1.81 -1.50 -9.60
C THR A 86 3.21 -2.14 -9.46
N SER A 87 3.75 -2.72 -10.53
CA SER A 87 5.10 -3.31 -10.47
C SER A 87 6.12 -2.27 -9.97
N PRO A 88 7.04 -2.60 -9.05
CA PRO A 88 7.52 -3.94 -8.66
C PRO A 88 6.84 -4.57 -7.42
N HIS A 89 5.73 -4.01 -6.91
CA HIS A 89 5.10 -4.44 -5.67
C HIS A 89 4.47 -5.84 -5.77
N ARG A 90 5.26 -6.90 -5.55
CA ARG A 90 4.78 -8.29 -5.47
C ARG A 90 4.34 -8.61 -4.06
N VAL A 91 3.09 -8.30 -3.75
CA VAL A 91 2.45 -8.77 -2.52
C VAL A 91 1.72 -10.07 -2.84
N VAL A 92 2.15 -11.19 -2.24
CA VAL A 92 1.47 -12.48 -2.38
C VAL A 92 0.24 -12.45 -1.48
N SER A 93 -0.89 -12.01 -2.01
CA SER A 93 -2.18 -12.14 -1.34
C SER A 93 -2.76 -13.53 -1.62
N THR A 94 -2.93 -14.36 -0.59
CA THR A 94 -3.65 -15.65 -0.65
C THR A 94 -5.17 -15.48 -0.81
N GLN A 95 -5.64 -14.35 -1.34
CA GLN A 95 -7.05 -14.09 -1.60
C GLN A 95 -7.17 -13.46 -2.99
N GLU A 96 -7.27 -14.32 -3.99
CA GLU A 96 -7.66 -14.00 -5.36
C GLU A 96 -8.98 -13.22 -5.34
N THR A 97 -8.97 -11.94 -5.70
CA THR A 97 -10.20 -11.30 -6.18
C THR A 97 -10.21 -11.50 -7.69
N ALA A 98 -11.20 -12.26 -8.14
CA ALA A 98 -11.36 -12.75 -9.51
C ALA A 98 -11.18 -11.66 -10.58
N ASP A 99 -10.02 -11.65 -11.23
CA ASP A 99 -9.91 -11.19 -12.62
C ASP A 99 -10.43 -12.34 -13.49
N LYS A 100 -11.75 -12.38 -13.69
CA LYS A 100 -12.33 -13.21 -14.75
C LYS A 100 -11.87 -12.59 -16.09
N PRO A 101 -11.22 -13.35 -16.98
CA PRO A 101 -10.79 -12.81 -18.27
C PRO A 101 -11.99 -12.29 -19.05
N LEU A 102 -11.85 -11.10 -19.63
CA LEU A 102 -12.81 -10.59 -20.59
C LEU A 102 -12.56 -11.31 -21.93
N LYS A 103 -13.36 -12.35 -22.15
CA LYS A 103 -13.43 -13.26 -23.31
C LYS A 103 -12.37 -14.34 -23.41
#